data_AF-C1FLF4-F1
#
_entry.id   AF-C1FLF4-F1
#
_cell.length_a   1.000
_cell.length_b   1.000
_cell.length_c   1.000
_cell.angle_alpha   90.00
_cell.angle_beta   90.00
_cell.angle_gamma   90.00
#
_symmetry.space_group_name_H-M   'P 1'
#
loop_
_entity.id
_entity.type
_entity.pdbx_description
1 polymer ?
#
loop_
_entity_poly.entity_id
_entity_poly.type
_entity_poly.pdbx_seq_one_letter_code
_entity_poly.pdbx_strand_id
1 'polypeptide(L)'
;MFLKIINFIDKYGTADYKGINLDFVIPNTQIYNFEQNLCYLETDENIIKDKDDIFIITEEEYIKYKQQHDKDIEESKKENIQPNQQQALNAKLLKDNANFQIELDKQEELNSSLLLKIAKSGGNANA
;
A
#
# COMPACT_ATOMS: atom_id res chain seq x y z
N MET A 1 12.44 29.09 -1.95
CA MET A 1 12.35 29.38 -0.49
C MET A 1 11.79 28.17 0.23
N PHE A 2 12.08 27.97 1.51
CA PHE A 2 11.62 26.80 2.27
C PHE A 2 10.53 27.16 3.27
N LEU A 3 9.48 26.34 3.30
CA LEU A 3 8.34 26.51 4.19
C LEU A 3 8.14 25.29 5.08
N LYS A 4 7.59 25.56 6.25
CA LYS A 4 6.99 24.61 7.17
C LYS A 4 5.53 24.97 7.37
N ILE A 5 4.63 24.02 7.12
CA ILE A 5 3.20 24.11 7.36
C ILE A 5 2.88 23.26 8.59
N ILE A 6 2.21 23.86 9.58
CA ILE A 6 1.63 23.13 10.71
C ILE A 6 0.14 22.90 10.45
N ASN A 7 -0.46 21.92 11.16
CA ASN A 7 -1.87 21.57 10.98
C ASN A 7 -2.20 21.25 9.51
N PHE A 8 -1.30 20.49 8.87
CA PHE A 8 -1.35 20.23 7.43
C PHE A 8 -2.59 19.45 7.00
N ILE A 9 -3.06 18.54 7.83
CA ILE A 9 -4.26 17.74 7.65
C ILE A 9 -5.37 18.33 8.50
N ASP A 10 -6.51 18.59 7.85
CA ASP A 10 -7.70 19.10 8.51
C ASP A 10 -8.47 18.00 9.27
N LYS A 11 -9.56 18.40 9.94
CA LYS A 11 -10.42 17.49 10.70
C LYS A 11 -11.14 16.42 9.85
N TYR A 12 -11.11 16.55 8.53
CA TYR A 12 -11.70 15.61 7.58
C TYR A 12 -10.65 14.71 6.92
N GLY A 13 -9.37 14.83 7.30
CA GLY A 13 -8.28 14.06 6.71
C GLY A 13 -7.78 14.62 5.37
N THR A 14 -8.15 15.86 5.02
CA THR A 14 -7.74 16.50 3.76
C THR A 14 -6.51 17.38 3.97
N ALA A 15 -5.61 17.37 2.99
CA ALA A 15 -4.44 18.26 2.97
C ALA A 15 -4.86 19.72 2.77
N ASP A 16 -4.47 20.56 3.72
CA ASP A 16 -4.69 22.00 3.75
C ASP A 16 -3.34 22.73 3.65
N TYR A 17 -3.02 23.15 2.42
CA TYR A 17 -1.83 23.94 2.12
C TYR A 17 -1.97 25.43 2.50
N LYS A 18 -3.00 25.77 3.29
CA LYS A 18 -3.20 27.11 3.86
C LYS A 18 -3.24 28.20 2.78
N GLY A 19 -3.69 27.85 1.57
CA GLY A 19 -3.78 28.74 0.42
C GLY A 19 -2.43 29.12 -0.21
N ILE A 20 -1.39 28.29 -0.06
CA ILE A 20 -0.18 28.33 -0.89
C ILE A 20 -0.56 27.96 -2.32
N ASN A 21 -0.02 28.67 -3.31
CA ASN A 21 -0.22 28.29 -4.70
C ASN A 21 0.70 27.13 -5.09
N LEU A 22 0.09 25.97 -5.32
CA LEU A 22 0.80 24.73 -5.65
C LEU A 22 1.56 24.80 -6.99
N ASP A 23 1.20 25.70 -7.90
CA ASP A 23 1.88 25.87 -9.17
C ASP A 23 3.32 26.42 -9.01
N PHE A 24 3.59 27.08 -7.89
CA PHE A 24 4.92 27.63 -7.57
C PHE A 24 5.74 26.71 -6.65
N VAL A 25 5.13 25.63 -6.17
CA VAL A 25 5.82 24.65 -5.32
C VAL A 25 6.74 23.79 -6.21
N ILE A 26 8.00 23.68 -5.80
CA ILE A 26 9.00 22.91 -6.53
C ILE A 26 8.70 21.41 -6.35
N PRO A 27 8.49 20.64 -7.44
CA PRO A 27 8.18 19.21 -7.33
C PRO A 27 9.29 18.41 -6.64
N ASN A 28 8.92 17.35 -5.91
CA ASN A 28 9.82 16.44 -5.19
C ASN A 28 10.60 17.08 -4.03
N THR A 29 10.16 18.24 -3.54
CA THR A 29 10.70 18.90 -2.34
C THR A 29 9.77 18.73 -1.14
N GLN A 30 8.60 18.13 -1.32
CA GLN A 30 7.60 17.98 -0.28
C GLN A 30 7.96 16.83 0.64
N ILE A 31 7.99 17.10 1.95
CA ILE A 31 8.20 16.11 3.01
C ILE A 31 6.98 16.18 3.92
N TYR A 32 6.28 15.05 4.04
CA TYR A 32 5.06 14.94 4.82
C TYR A 32 5.32 14.15 6.10
N ASN A 33 5.05 14.76 7.25
CA ASN A 33 5.06 14.09 8.54
C ASN A 33 3.62 14.01 9.05
N PHE A 34 2.95 12.90 8.79
CA PHE A 34 1.56 12.69 9.18
C PHE A 34 1.38 12.50 10.70
N GLU A 35 2.40 12.01 11.41
CA GLU A 35 2.33 11.82 12.87
C GLU A 35 2.28 13.16 13.61
N GLN A 36 3.09 14.11 13.16
CA GLN A 36 3.14 15.46 13.73
C GLN A 36 2.20 16.45 13.03
N ASN A 37 1.51 16.00 11.99
CA ASN A 37 0.65 16.82 11.15
C ASN A 37 1.38 18.03 10.53
N LEU A 38 2.57 17.79 9.96
CA LEU A 38 3.46 18.79 9.40
C LEU A 38 3.75 18.52 7.92
N CYS A 39 3.99 19.59 7.17
CA CYS A 39 4.52 19.52 5.80
C CYS A 39 5.69 20.51 5.65
N TYR A 40 6.76 20.06 5.01
CA TYR A 40 7.89 20.89 4.59
C TYR A 40 7.95 20.91 3.07
N LEU A 41 8.19 22.06 2.46
CA LEU A 41 8.27 22.17 1.00
C LEU A 41 9.12 23.36 0.56
N GLU A 42 9.55 23.33 -0.70
CA GLU A 42 10.20 24.44 -1.36
C GLU A 42 9.24 25.11 -2.36
N THR A 43 9.23 26.43 -2.42
CA THR A 43 8.41 27.21 -3.36
C THR A 43 9.16 28.43 -3.89
N ASP A 44 8.82 28.86 -5.10
CA ASP A 44 9.27 30.12 -5.69
C ASP A 44 8.29 31.28 -5.43
N GLU A 45 7.15 30.98 -4.79
CA GLU A 45 6.14 32.00 -4.44
C GLU A 45 6.69 32.95 -3.37
N ASN A 46 6.62 34.26 -3.61
CA ASN A 46 6.96 35.27 -2.61
C ASN A 46 5.85 35.34 -1.54
N ILE A 47 5.93 34.47 -0.54
CA ILE A 47 4.98 34.43 0.57
C ILE A 47 5.42 35.40 1.66
N ILE A 48 4.52 36.32 2.01
CA ILE A 48 4.65 37.18 3.19
C ILE A 48 4.06 36.41 4.37
N LYS A 49 4.79 36.33 5.49
CA LYS A 49 4.37 35.65 6.73
C LYS A 49 3.13 36.32 7.34
N ASP A 50 1.95 36.02 6.80
CA ASP A 50 0.66 36.55 7.31
C ASP A 50 -0.27 35.46 7.84
N LYS A 51 0.12 34.18 7.79
CA LYS A 51 -0.71 33.06 8.21
C LYS A 51 -0.05 32.31 9.38
N ASP A 52 -0.81 32.16 10.47
CA ASP A 52 -0.36 31.52 11.72
C ASP A 52 0.18 30.09 11.53
N ASP A 53 -0.28 29.39 10.48
CA ASP A 53 0.09 28.01 10.20
C ASP A 53 1.29 27.85 9.24
N ILE A 54 1.83 28.94 8.66
CA ILE A 54 2.94 28.89 7.68
C ILE A 54 4.18 29.59 8.23
N PHE A 55 5.30 28.86 8.26
CA PHE A 55 6.59 29.38 8.71
C PHE A 55 7.62 29.28 7.59
N ILE A 56 8.23 30.41 7.23
CA ILE A 56 9.45 30.41 6.42
C ILE A 56 10.59 29.90 7.30
N ILE A 57 11.25 28.85 6.83
CA ILE A 57 12.41 28.21 7.46
C ILE A 57 13.64 28.41 6.60
N THR A 58 14.80 28.20 7.19
CA THR A 58 16.08 28.22 6.48
C THR A 58 16.32 26.91 5.71
N GLU A 59 17.19 26.96 4.70
CA GLU A 59 17.63 25.78 3.97
C GLU A 59 18.30 24.75 4.88
N GLU A 60 19.10 25.20 5.86
CA GLU A 60 19.76 24.31 6.82
C GLU A 60 18.77 23.52 7.66
N GLU A 61 17.68 24.15 8.10
CA GLU A 61 16.61 23.47 8.84
C GLU A 61 15.91 22.44 7.96
N TYR A 62 15.56 22.81 6.72
CA TYR A 62 14.95 21.89 5.76
C TYR A 62 15.82 20.66 5.50
N ILE A 63 17.13 20.85 5.25
CA ILE A 63 18.07 19.75 5.01
C ILE A 63 18.14 18.82 6.22
N LYS A 64 18.18 19.35 7.45
CA LYS A 64 18.19 18.54 8.68
C LYS A 64 16.94 17.65 8.76
N TYR A 65 15.76 18.21 8.49
CA TYR A 65 14.52 17.44 8.49
C TYR A 65 14.50 16.37 7.39
N LYS A 66 14.97 16.70 6.18
CA LYS A 66 15.08 15.74 5.08
C LYS A 66 15.96 14.55 5.44
N GLN A 67 17.14 14.81 6.00
CA GLN A 67 18.06 13.76 6.44
C GLN A 67 17.47 12.87 7.54
N GLN A 68 16.70 13.43 8.47
CA GLN A 68 16.05 12.65 9.51
C GLN A 68 14.95 11.77 8.93
N HIS A 69 14.08 12.35 8.10
CA HIS A 69 12.99 11.62 7.43
C HIS A 69 13.50 10.46 6.57
N ASP A 70 14.60 10.66 5.83
CA ASP A 70 15.22 9.60 5.02
C ASP A 70 15.74 8.44 5.89
N LYS A 71 16.30 8.74 7.07
CA LYS A 71 16.74 7.70 8.04
C LYS A 71 15.56 6.94 8.61
N ASP A 72 14.49 7.63 8.99
CA ASP A 72 13.27 7.01 9.54
C ASP A 72 12.64 6.05 8.50
N ILE A 73 12.64 6.44 7.22
CA ILE A 73 12.21 5.55 6.12
C ILE A 73 13.14 4.34 5.99
N GLU A 74 14.46 4.52 6.06
CA GLU A 74 15.39 3.39 5.97
C GLU A 74 15.26 2.41 7.14
N GLU A 75 15.00 2.91 8.35
CA GLU A 75 14.79 2.10 9.53
C GLU A 75 13.49 1.29 9.45
N SER A 76 12.39 1.92 9.04
CA SER A 76 11.11 1.22 8.80
C SER A 76 11.20 0.13 7.72
N LYS A 77 12.04 0.32 6.69
CA LYS A 77 12.32 -0.72 5.68
C LYS A 77 13.07 -1.93 6.25
N LYS A 78 13.93 -1.74 7.26
CA LYS A 78 14.70 -2.83 7.88
C LYS A 78 13.85 -3.71 8.79
N GLU A 79 12.83 -3.15 9.45
CA GLU A 79 11.89 -3.93 10.27
C GLU A 79 10.98 -4.86 9.44
N ASN A 80 10.81 -4.59 8.14
CA ASN A 80 9.99 -5.39 7.23
C ASN A 80 10.71 -6.62 6.65
N ILE A 81 11.91 -6.98 7.16
CA ILE A 81 12.69 -8.16 6.73
C ILE A 81 12.42 -9.37 7.66
N GLN A 82 11.23 -9.49 8.23
CA GLN A 82 10.78 -10.80 8.74
C GLN A 82 10.24 -11.63 7.58
N PRO A 83 10.71 -12.87 7.37
CA PRO A 83 10.12 -13.79 6.39
C PRO A 83 8.64 -13.96 6.74
N ASN A 84 7.83 -13.32 5.90
CA ASN A 84 6.48 -12.88 6.21
C ASN A 84 5.55 -14.09 6.34
N GLN A 85 4.61 -14.05 7.28
CA GLN A 85 3.47 -14.98 7.39
C GLN A 85 2.78 -15.20 6.02
N GLN A 86 2.86 -14.22 5.12
CA GLN A 86 2.44 -14.30 3.73
C GLN A 86 3.10 -15.43 2.93
N GLN A 87 4.40 -15.71 3.10
CA GLN A 87 5.08 -16.79 2.38
C GLN A 87 4.59 -18.16 2.85
N ALA A 88 4.40 -18.33 4.16
CA ALA A 88 3.82 -19.54 4.72
C ALA A 88 2.36 -19.72 4.27
N LEU A 89 1.58 -18.64 4.21
CA LEU A 89 0.21 -18.66 3.70
C LEU A 89 0.17 -19.03 2.21
N ASN A 90 1.02 -18.44 1.38
CA ASN A 90 1.10 -18.75 -0.05
C ASN A 90 1.49 -20.23 -0.27
N ALA A 91 2.46 -20.75 0.48
CA ALA A 91 2.85 -22.15 0.41
C ALA A 91 1.70 -23.10 0.82
N LYS A 92 0.93 -22.73 1.85
CA LYS A 92 -0.26 -23.48 2.26
C LYS A 92 -1.34 -23.48 1.17
N LEU A 93 -1.66 -22.32 0.61
CA LEU A 93 -2.66 -22.20 -0.47
C LEU A 93 -2.28 -23.01 -1.71
N LEU A 94 -1.00 -23.02 -2.10
CA LEU A 94 -0.52 -23.84 -3.21
C LEU A 94 -0.72 -25.34 -2.95
N LYS A 95 -0.43 -25.79 -1.72
CA LYS A 95 -0.64 -27.18 -1.31
C LYS A 95 -2.12 -27.56 -1.31
N ASP A 96 -2.97 -26.69 -0.75
CA ASP A 96 -4.41 -26.95 -0.66
C ASP A 96 -5.04 -27.00 -2.07
N ASN A 97 -4.64 -26.09 -2.98
CA ASN A 97 -5.08 -26.11 -4.37
C ASN A 97 -4.68 -27.40 -5.11
N ALA A 98 -3.45 -27.89 -4.91
CA ALA A 98 -3.00 -29.14 -5.50
C ALA A 98 -3.83 -30.34 -4.99
N ASN A 99 -4.16 -30.36 -3.70
CA ASN A 99 -5.00 -31.42 -3.12
C ASN A 99 -6.43 -31.38 -3.67
N PHE A 100 -7.03 -30.19 -3.80
CA PHE A 100 -8.36 -30.06 -4.38
C PHE A 100 -8.43 -30.55 -5.82
N GLN A 101 -7.40 -30.26 -6.63
CA GLN A 101 -7.34 -30.77 -7.99
C GLN A 101 -7.30 -32.31 -8.03
N ILE A 102 -6.47 -32.92 -7.17
CA ILE A 102 -6.40 -34.39 -7.06
C ILE A 102 -7.75 -35.00 -6.65
N GLU A 103 -8.50 -34.33 -5.77
CA GLU A 103 -9.80 -34.81 -5.32
C GLU A 103 -10.88 -34.66 -6.40
N LEU A 104 -10.86 -33.57 -7.17
CA LEU A 104 -11.72 -33.39 -8.34
C LEU A 104 -11.47 -34.47 -9.39
N ASP A 105 -10.21 -34.73 -9.74
CA ASP A 105 -9.84 -35.74 -10.74
C ASP A 105 -10.36 -37.14 -10.33
N LYS A 106 -10.24 -37.48 -9.04
CA LYS A 106 -10.79 -38.74 -8.49
C LYS A 106 -12.30 -38.81 -8.59
N GLN A 107 -12.99 -37.69 -8.36
CA GLN A 107 -14.45 -37.64 -8.45
C GLN A 107 -14.92 -37.80 -9.89
N GLU A 108 -14.24 -37.18 -10.86
CA GLU A 108 -14.52 -37.34 -12.29
C GLU A 108 -14.32 -38.79 -12.75
N GLU A 109 -13.25 -39.45 -12.30
CA GLU A 109 -13.01 -40.87 -12.58
C GLU A 109 -14.11 -41.76 -12.02
N LEU A 110 -14.50 -41.53 -10.76
CA LEU A 110 -15.57 -42.29 -10.11
C LEU A 110 -16.91 -42.10 -10.84
N ASN A 111 -17.26 -40.86 -11.18
CA ASN A 111 -18.49 -40.54 -11.91
C ASN A 111 -18.50 -41.22 -13.28
N SER A 112 -17.38 -41.21 -14.01
CA SER A 112 -17.24 -41.89 -15.30
C SER A 112 -17.43 -43.40 -15.18
N SER A 113 -16.86 -44.01 -14.13
CA SER A 113 -17.02 -45.44 -13.83
C SER A 113 -18.47 -45.80 -13.50
N LEU A 114 -19.15 -44.97 -12.71
CA LEU A 114 -20.57 -45.16 -12.39
C LEU A 114 -21.46 -45.04 -13.63
N LEU A 115 -21.23 -44.04 -14.48
CA LEU A 115 -21.94 -43.88 -15.75
C LEU A 115 -21.77 -45.09 -16.66
N LEU A 116 -20.55 -45.63 -16.75
CA LEU A 116 -20.28 -46.85 -17.52
C LEU A 116 -21.02 -48.06 -16.96
N LYS A 117 -21.10 -48.22 -15.63
CA LYS A 117 -21.88 -49.30 -14.99
C LYS A 117 -23.36 -49.15 -15.27
N ILE A 118 -23.91 -47.93 -15.17
CA ILE A 118 -25.32 -47.64 -15.46
C ILE A 118 -25.64 -47.98 -16.93
N ALA A 119 -24.78 -47.58 -17.87
CA ALA A 119 -24.97 -47.89 -19.29
C ALA A 119 -24.95 -49.42 -19.55
N LYS A 120 -24.04 -50.16 -18.89
CA LYS A 120 -23.96 -51.62 -18.98
C LYS A 120 -25.19 -52.30 -18.36
N SER A 121 -25.70 -51.81 -17.24
CA SER A 121 -26.89 -52.37 -16.57
C SER A 121 -28.20 -51.98 -17.25
N GLY A 122 -28.31 -50.78 -17.82
CA GLY A 122 -29.49 -50.30 -18.56
C GLY A 122 -29.61 -50.85 -19.99
N GLY A 123 -28.51 -51.34 -20.57
CA GLY A 123 -28.50 -51.96 -21.90
C GLY A 123 -29.09 -53.38 -21.96
N ASN A 124 -29.47 -53.98 -20.84
CA ASN A 124 -30.06 -55.33 -20.78
C ASN A 124 -31.57 -55.34 -20.43
N ALA A 125 -32.25 -54.18 -20.49
CA ALA A 125 -33.69 -54.11 -20.22
C ALA A 125 -34.56 -54.27 -21.49
N ASN A 126 -33.96 -54.48 -22.67
CA ASN A 126 -34.64 -54.65 -23.96
C ASN A 126 -34.06 -55.84 -24.77
N ALA A 127 -33.98 -57.03 -24.16
CA ALA A 127 -33.75 -58.30 -24.86
C ALA A 127 -34.84 -59.32 -24.47
#